data_AF-A0A971BKJ7-F1
#
_entry.id   AF-A0A971BKJ7-F1
#
_cell.length_a   1.000
_cell.length_b   1.000
_cell.length_c   1.000
_cell.angle_alpha   90.00
_cell.angle_beta   90.00
_cell.angle_gamma   90.00
#
_symmetry.space_group_name_H-M   'P 1'
#
loop_
_entity.id
_entity.type
_entity.pdbx_description
1 polymer ?
#
loop_
_entity_poly.entity_id
_entity_poly.type
_entity_poly.pdbx_seq_one_letter_code
_entity_poly.pdbx_strand_id
1 'polypeptide(L)'
;MQRSHITVWQGISITAMFILGSPAVMGAANEAGANSYLGIVIGLLLAVPAVLVYARIKRLRPGEDMYGALIWAFGRVVGKVLAALITWYALHLGALTLHSFTRFIGATALPQTPQAVTALMVGA
;
A
#
# COMPACT_ATOMS: atom_id res chain seq x y z
N MET A 1 7.46 9.70 23.78
CA MET A 1 6.45 8.75 23.26
C MET A 1 5.21 9.55 22.85
N GLN A 2 5.12 9.96 21.58
CA GLN A 2 3.90 10.59 21.07
C GLN A 2 2.80 9.53 21.01
N ARG A 3 1.65 9.79 21.65
CA ARG A 3 0.50 8.88 21.63
C ARG A 3 -0.07 8.85 20.22
N SER A 4 0.13 7.74 19.51
CA SER A 4 -0.70 7.45 18.33
C SER A 4 -2.14 7.29 18.80
N HIS A 5 -3.05 8.14 18.34
CA HIS A 5 -4.50 8.08 18.60
C HIS A 5 -5.18 6.81 18.02
N ILE A 6 -4.39 5.85 17.53
CA ILE A 6 -4.83 4.66 16.80
C ILE A 6 -4.48 3.44 17.66
N THR A 7 -5.50 2.65 18.00
CA THR A 7 -5.32 1.36 18.69
C THR A 7 -4.71 0.33 17.75
N VAL A 8 -4.08 -0.70 18.31
CA VAL A 8 -3.48 -1.80 17.52
C VAL A 8 -4.50 -2.42 16.58
N TRP A 9 -5.73 -2.64 17.05
CA TRP A 9 -6.83 -3.16 16.24
C TRP A 9 -7.20 -2.25 15.08
N GLN A 10 -7.32 -0.94 15.31
CA GLN A 10 -7.55 0.02 14.23
C GLN A 10 -6.40 0.00 13.19
N GLY A 11 -5.16 -0.11 13.65
CA GLY A 11 -4.00 -0.23 12.76
C GLY A 11 -4.04 -1.52 11.91
N ILE A 12 -4.39 -2.65 12.51
CA ILE A 12 -4.59 -3.93 11.81
C ILE A 12 -5.71 -3.79 10.79
N SER A 13 -6.87 -3.22 11.17
CA SER A 13 -8.02 -3.06 10.29
C SER A 13 -7.71 -2.18 9.08
N ILE A 14 -7.07 -1.02 9.28
CA ILE A 14 -6.70 -0.12 8.16
C ILE A 14 -5.73 -0.82 7.22
N THR A 15 -4.73 -1.52 7.76
CA THR A 15 -3.74 -2.25 6.96
C THR A 15 -4.40 -3.39 6.17
N ALA A 16 -5.28 -4.16 6.80
CA ALA A 16 -6.02 -5.25 6.16
C ALA A 16 -6.94 -4.72 5.05
N MET A 17 -7.68 -3.64 5.31
CA MET A 17 -8.53 -2.99 4.31
C MET A 17 -7.72 -2.47 3.12
N PHE A 18 -6.55 -1.88 3.36
CA PHE A 18 -5.67 -1.42 2.30
C PHE A 18 -5.16 -2.57 1.43
N ILE A 19 -4.71 -3.68 2.04
CA ILE A 19 -4.19 -4.84 1.31
C ILE A 19 -5.29 -5.53 0.50
N LEU A 20 -6.49 -5.67 1.07
CA LEU A 20 -7.59 -6.43 0.44
C LEU A 20 -8.39 -5.59 -0.58
N GLY A 21 -8.37 -4.26 -0.48
CA GLY A 21 -9.25 -3.38 -1.26
C GLY A 21 -9.13 -3.54 -2.77
N SER A 22 -7.92 -3.39 -3.34
CA SER A 22 -7.74 -3.46 -4.80
C SER A 22 -7.95 -4.89 -5.38
N PRO A 23 -7.38 -5.95 -4.77
CA PRO A 23 -7.66 -7.33 -5.19
C PRO A 23 -9.14 -7.72 -5.18
N ALA A 24 -9.92 -7.23 -4.21
CA ALA A 24 -11.33 -7.55 -4.08
C ALA A 24 -12.18 -6.96 -5.23
N VAL A 25 -11.78 -5.80 -5.76
CA VAL A 25 -12.53 -5.09 -6.80
C VAL A 25 -12.10 -5.50 -8.21
N MET A 26 -10.79 -5.65 -8.45
CA MET A 26 -10.26 -5.92 -9.79
C MET A 26 -9.91 -7.40 -10.04
N GLY A 27 -9.91 -8.22 -8.99
CA GLY A 27 -9.30 -9.54 -9.02
C GLY A 27 -7.77 -9.44 -8.93
N ALA A 28 -7.16 -10.28 -8.10
CA ALA A 28 -5.71 -10.44 -8.05
C ALA A 28 -5.29 -11.70 -8.81
N ALA A 29 -4.12 -11.63 -9.47
CA ALA A 29 -3.55 -12.74 -10.22
C ALA A 29 -4.47 -13.31 -11.32
N ASN A 30 -5.23 -12.43 -12.01
CA ASN A 30 -6.14 -12.82 -13.09
C ASN A 30 -5.43 -13.60 -14.22
N GLU A 31 -4.14 -13.36 -14.43
CA GLU A 31 -3.30 -14.07 -15.39
C GLU A 31 -3.18 -15.58 -15.09
N ALA A 32 -3.32 -15.99 -13.83
CA ALA A 32 -3.24 -17.39 -13.40
C ALA A 32 -4.57 -18.15 -13.55
N GLY A 33 -5.64 -17.50 -14.01
CA GLY A 33 -6.95 -18.11 -14.23
C GLY A 33 -7.47 -18.84 -12.98
N ALA A 34 -7.74 -20.14 -13.13
CA ALA A 34 -8.23 -20.99 -12.03
C ALA A 34 -7.25 -21.13 -10.85
N ASN A 35 -5.95 -20.85 -11.06
CA ASN A 35 -4.91 -20.95 -10.04
C ASN A 35 -4.58 -19.59 -9.38
N SER A 36 -5.40 -18.56 -9.60
CA SER A 36 -5.23 -17.22 -9.01
C SER A 36 -5.14 -17.22 -7.48
N TYR A 37 -5.88 -18.10 -6.81
CA TYR A 37 -5.83 -18.27 -5.36
C TYR A 37 -4.42 -18.68 -4.86
N LEU A 38 -3.70 -19.52 -5.60
CA LEU A 38 -2.33 -19.91 -5.26
C LEU A 38 -1.40 -18.71 -5.37
N GLY A 39 -1.57 -17.87 -6.40
CA GLY A 39 -0.80 -16.64 -6.55
C GLY A 39 -0.96 -15.70 -5.35
N ILE A 40 -2.18 -15.55 -4.86
CA ILE A 40 -2.46 -14.74 -3.66
C ILE A 40 -1.78 -15.32 -2.41
N VAL A 41 -1.89 -16.64 -2.19
CA VAL A 41 -1.28 -17.31 -1.04
C VAL A 41 0.25 -17.21 -1.08
N ILE A 42 0.86 -17.44 -2.25
CA ILE A 42 2.31 -17.31 -2.43
C ILE A 42 2.75 -15.86 -2.19
N GLY A 43 2.01 -14.88 -2.72
CA GLY A 43 2.29 -13.46 -2.48
C GLY A 43 2.25 -13.11 -1.00
N LEU A 44 1.27 -13.63 -0.26
CA LEU A 44 1.17 -13.44 1.19
C LEU A 44 2.36 -14.07 1.93
N LEU A 45 2.75 -15.29 1.56
CA LEU A 45 3.90 -15.97 2.15
C LEU A 45 5.21 -15.23 1.89
N LEU A 46 5.40 -14.69 0.68
CA LEU A 46 6.57 -13.89 0.33
C LEU A 46 6.60 -12.53 1.02
N ALA A 47 5.44 -12.00 1.44
CA ALA A 47 5.37 -10.77 2.24
C ALA A 47 5.83 -10.97 3.70
N VAL A 48 5.70 -12.19 4.27
CA VAL A 48 6.05 -12.47 5.68
C VAL A 48 7.51 -12.10 6.01
N PRO A 49 8.53 -12.53 5.24
CA PRO A 49 9.92 -12.13 5.50
C PRO A 49 10.12 -10.61 5.52
N ALA A 50 9.49 -9.88 4.59
CA ALA A 50 9.61 -8.43 4.51
C ALA A 50 9.02 -7.73 5.76
N VAL A 51 7.85 -8.20 6.23
CA VAL A 51 7.22 -7.71 7.46
C VAL A 51 8.08 -8.01 8.69
N LEU A 52 8.71 -9.18 8.75
CA LEU A 52 9.61 -9.54 9.86
C LEU A 52 10.86 -8.65 9.91
N VAL A 53 11.44 -8.32 8.76
CA VAL A 53 12.57 -7.37 8.66
C VAL A 53 12.14 -6.00 9.20
N TYR A 54 10.99 -5.49 8.75
CA TYR A 54 10.47 -4.21 9.24
C TYR A 54 10.19 -4.22 10.75
N ALA A 55 9.59 -5.29 11.27
CA ALA A 55 9.35 -5.47 12.70
C ALA A 55 10.66 -5.48 13.50
N ARG A 56 11.72 -6.11 12.98
CA ARG A 56 13.04 -6.14 13.60
C ARG A 56 13.68 -4.76 13.63
N ILE A 57 13.63 -4.01 12.53
CA ILE A 57 14.13 -2.63 12.44
C ILE A 57 13.43 -1.73 13.47
N LYS A 58 12.09 -1.81 13.55
CA LYS A 58 11.30 -1.02 14.51
C LYS A 58 11.62 -1.36 15.97
N ARG A 59 11.97 -2.61 16.27
CA ARG A 59 12.43 -3.01 17.62
C ARG A 59 13.82 -2.48 17.96
N LEU A 60 14.72 -2.37 16.98
CA LEU A 60 16.08 -1.85 17.18
C LEU A 60 16.09 -0.34 17.41
N ARG A 61 15.15 0.40 16.81
CA ARG A 61 15.03 1.87 16.95
C ARG A 61 13.59 2.27 17.28
N PRO A 62 13.15 2.10 18.53
CA PRO A 62 11.81 2.50 18.93
C PRO A 62 11.69 4.03 18.87
N GLY A 63 10.79 4.52 18.01
CA GLY A 63 10.45 5.95 17.91
C GLY A 63 11.00 6.66 16.67
N GLU A 64 11.81 5.99 15.85
CA GLU A 64 12.13 6.50 14.50
C GLU A 64 11.05 6.06 13.51
N ASP A 65 10.78 6.93 12.53
CA ASP A 65 9.90 6.62 11.41
C ASP A 65 10.62 5.77 10.35
N MET A 66 9.89 5.35 9.31
CA MET A 66 10.46 4.52 8.26
C MET A 66 11.59 5.23 7.50
N TYR A 67 11.53 6.55 7.38
CA TYR A 67 12.54 7.36 6.71
C TYR A 67 13.84 7.48 7.53
N GLY A 68 13.72 7.68 8.84
CA GLY A 68 14.83 7.65 9.79
C GLY A 68 15.54 6.29 9.80
N ALA A 69 14.75 5.21 9.79
CA ALA A 69 15.28 3.85 9.69
C ALA A 69 16.10 3.62 8.39
N LEU A 70 15.66 4.19 7.26
CA LEU A 70 16.39 4.15 5.99
C LEU A 70 17.71 4.92 6.05
N ILE A 71 17.69 6.13 6.61
CA ILE A 71 18.88 6.97 6.78
C ILE A 71 19.90 6.30 7.72
N TRP A 72 19.43 5.62 8.75
CA TRP A 72 20.28 4.87 9.65
C TRP A 72 20.90 3.64 8.97
N ALA A 73 20.10 2.86 8.25
CA ALA A 73 20.56 1.61 7.63
C ALA A 73 21.54 1.84 6.45
N PHE A 74 21.30 2.86 5.63
CA PHE A 74 22.06 3.11 4.40
C PHE A 74 22.93 4.38 4.44
N GLY A 75 22.86 5.16 5.51
CA GLY A 75 23.56 6.44 5.66
C GLY A 75 22.81 7.64 5.09
N ARG A 76 23.36 8.85 5.28
CA ARG A 76 22.68 10.12 4.99
C ARG A 76 22.36 10.37 3.52
N VAL A 77 23.23 9.94 2.60
CA VAL A 77 23.06 10.20 1.16
C VAL A 77 22.13 9.16 0.56
N VAL A 78 22.51 7.88 0.64
CA VAL A 78 21.73 6.77 0.08
C VAL A 78 20.36 6.65 0.75
N GLY A 79 20.29 6.79 2.07
CA GLY A 79 19.01 6.72 2.79
C GLY A 79 18.04 7.85 2.41
N LYS A 80 18.54 9.06 2.11
CA LYS A 80 17.68 10.15 1.58
C LYS A 80 17.17 9.87 0.17
N VAL A 81 18.01 9.31 -0.70
CA VAL A 81 17.60 8.91 -2.05
C VAL A 81 16.52 7.83 -1.98
N LEU A 82 16.74 6.80 -1.16
CA LEU A 82 15.75 5.73 -0.95
C LEU A 82 14.46 6.26 -0.33
N ALA A 83 14.56 7.19 0.63
CA ALA A 83 13.39 7.86 1.22
C ALA A 83 12.56 8.58 0.14
N ALA A 84 13.22 9.37 -0.72
CA ALA A 84 12.57 10.05 -1.83
C ALA A 84 11.93 9.06 -2.82
N LEU A 85 12.60 7.94 -3.12
CA LEU A 85 12.06 6.89 -3.98
C LEU A 85 10.82 6.23 -3.37
N ILE A 86 10.82 5.97 -2.06
CA ILE A 86 9.65 5.44 -1.34
C ILE A 86 8.50 6.45 -1.35
N THR A 87 8.78 7.74 -1.15
CA THR A 87 7.75 8.79 -1.22
C THR A 87 7.14 8.86 -2.63
N TRP A 88 7.98 8.84 -3.67
CA TRP A 88 7.52 8.76 -5.05
C TRP A 88 6.67 7.51 -5.31
N TYR A 89 7.14 6.35 -4.85
CA TYR A 89 6.40 5.09 -4.97
C TYR A 89 5.04 5.16 -4.27
N ALA A 90 4.96 5.76 -3.07
CA ALA A 90 3.71 5.93 -2.36
C ALA A 90 2.70 6.81 -3.12
N LEU A 91 3.17 7.90 -3.73
CA LEU A 91 2.34 8.75 -4.58
C LEU A 91 1.86 8.01 -5.83
N HIS A 92 2.77 7.29 -6.49
CA HIS A 92 2.44 6.49 -7.67
C HIS A 92 1.42 5.40 -7.35
N LEU A 93 1.60 4.68 -6.23
CA LEU A 93 0.68 3.65 -5.77
C LEU A 93 -0.70 4.22 -5.43
N GLY A 94 -0.76 5.39 -4.82
CA GLY A 94 -2.00 6.12 -4.57
C GLY A 94 -2.73 6.47 -5.88
N ALA A 95 -2.01 7.00 -6.87
CA ALA A 95 -2.57 7.31 -8.18
C ALA A 95 -3.10 6.05 -8.90
N LEU A 96 -2.36 4.93 -8.83
CA LEU A 96 -2.80 3.66 -9.39
C LEU A 96 -4.08 3.15 -8.71
N THR A 97 -4.16 3.28 -7.39
CA THR A 97 -5.34 2.89 -6.60
C THR A 97 -6.57 3.73 -7.00
N LEU A 98 -6.42 5.05 -7.14
CA LEU A 98 -7.49 5.93 -7.60
C LEU A 98 -7.94 5.61 -9.03
N HIS A 99 -6.98 5.29 -9.91
CA HIS A 99 -7.28 4.87 -11.28
C HIS A 99 -8.09 3.57 -11.32
N SER A 100 -7.74 2.59 -10.49
CA SER A 100 -8.46 1.33 -10.34
C SER A 100 -9.93 1.56 -9.92
N PHE A 101 -10.17 2.40 -8.91
CA PHE A 101 -11.52 2.70 -8.46
C PHE A 101 -12.34 3.50 -9.48
N THR A 102 -11.75 4.50 -10.13
CA THR A 102 -12.44 5.31 -11.14
C THR A 102 -12.83 4.51 -12.38
N ARG A 103 -11.98 3.55 -12.80
CA ARG A 103 -12.34 2.57 -13.83
C ARG A 103 -13.50 1.68 -13.41
N PHE A 104 -13.50 1.19 -12.17
CA PHE A 104 -14.60 0.38 -11.66
C PHE A 104 -15.92 1.16 -11.65
N ILE A 105 -15.91 2.40 -11.18
CA ILE A 105 -17.09 3.29 -11.17
C ILE A 105 -17.58 3.55 -12.60
N GLY A 106 -16.67 3.83 -13.53
CA GLY A 106 -17.01 4.02 -14.94
C GLY A 106 -17.63 2.77 -15.56
N ALA A 107 -17.14 1.57 -15.23
CA ALA A 107 -17.69 0.34 -15.78
C ALA A 107 -19.07 -0.03 -15.20
N THR A 108 -19.35 0.31 -13.94
CA THR A 108 -20.51 -0.23 -13.21
C THR A 108 -21.63 0.77 -12.94
N ALA A 109 -21.31 2.04 -12.72
CA ALA A 109 -22.27 3.02 -12.21
C ALA A 109 -22.42 4.24 -13.13
N LEU A 110 -21.31 4.81 -13.62
CA LEU A 110 -21.31 6.03 -14.43
C LEU A 110 -20.52 5.87 -15.75
N PRO A 111 -21.00 5.04 -16.69
CA PRO A 111 -20.27 4.74 -17.94
C PRO A 111 -20.11 5.92 -18.90
N GLN A 112 -20.94 6.95 -18.76
CA GLN A 112 -20.89 8.14 -19.62
C GLN A 112 -20.10 9.30 -18.99
N THR A 113 -19.67 9.19 -17.74
CA THR A 113 -18.97 10.27 -17.03
C THR A 113 -17.45 10.18 -17.29
N PRO A 114 -16.78 11.30 -17.65
CA PRO A 114 -15.33 11.32 -17.81
C PRO A 114 -14.59 10.93 -16.52
N GLN A 115 -13.57 10.09 -16.65
CA GLN A 115 -12.79 9.57 -15.50
C GLN A 115 -12.17 10.67 -14.64
N ALA A 116 -11.86 11.84 -15.21
CA ALA A 116 -11.31 12.96 -14.46
C ALA A 116 -12.28 13.48 -13.38
N VAL A 117 -13.58 13.47 -13.66
CA VAL A 117 -14.61 13.95 -12.72
C VAL A 117 -14.78 12.96 -11.57
N THR A 118 -14.82 11.67 -11.86
CA THR A 118 -14.92 10.63 -10.83
C THR A 118 -13.64 10.54 -9.98
N ALA A 119 -12.46 10.76 -10.58
CA ALA A 119 -11.20 10.83 -9.84
C ALA A 119 -11.18 11.99 -8.83
N LEU A 120 -11.67 13.16 -9.24
CA LEU A 120 -11.77 14.33 -8.37
C LEU A 120 -12.72 14.10 -7.19
N MET A 121 -13.85 13.42 -7.42
CA MET A 121 -14.83 13.13 -6.35
C MET A 121 -14.39 12.03 -5.38
N VAL A 122 -13.59 11.07 -5.84
CA VAL A 122 -13.06 9.99 -4.98
C VAL A 122 -11.80 10.43 -4.23
N GLY A 123 -11.02 11.35 -4.81
CA GLY A 123 -9.82 11.90 -4.21
C GLY A 123 -10.03 13.13 -3.30
N ALA A 124 -11.25 13.70 -3.27
CA ALA A 124 -11.66 14.80 -2.39
C ALA A 124 -12.31 14.27 -1.10
#